data_AF-A0AAX2S2N7-F1
#
_entry.id   AF-A0AAX2S2N7-F1
#
_cell.length_a   1.000
_cell.length_b   1.000
_cell.length_c   1.000
_cell.angle_alpha   90.00
_cell.angle_beta   90.00
_cell.angle_gamma   90.00
#
_symmetry.space_group_name_H-M   'P 1'
#
loop_
_entity.id
_entity.type
_entity.pdbx_description
1 polymer ?
#
loop_
_entity_poly.entity_id
_entity_poly.type
_entity_poly.pdbx_seq_one_letter_code
_entity_poly.pdbx_strand_id
1 'polypeptide(L)' 'MCTVMQKDVLIEMVANTMATIDVRTEPNAEDNEDQNYLMNLRNDLYSTHHDDIDYNLLSMTVKNIKNKYIGQPVHKYYA' A
#
# COMPACT_ATOMS: atom_id res chain seq x y z
N MET A 1 -9.53 6.04 15.25
CA MET A 1 -10.66 5.10 15.12
C MET A 1 -11.13 5.01 13.69
N CYS A 2 -11.37 3.79 13.24
CA CYS A 2 -12.10 3.51 12.02
C CYS A 2 -13.05 2.32 12.25
N THR A 3 -14.00 2.11 11.35
CA THR A 3 -14.85 0.92 11.37
C THR A 3 -14.07 -0.31 10.90
N VAL A 4 -14.55 -1.51 11.24
CA VAL A 4 -14.00 -2.76 10.67
C VAL A 4 -13.96 -2.70 9.14
N MET A 5 -15.01 -2.17 8.51
CA MET A 5 -15.06 -2.00 7.05
C MET A 5 -13.99 -1.04 6.52
N GLN A 6 -13.74 0.08 7.21
CA GLN A 6 -12.68 1.02 6.83
C GLN A 6 -11.29 0.40 6.98
N LYS A 7 -11.08 -0.44 8.01
CA LYS A 7 -9.85 -1.21 8.17
C LYS A 7 -9.63 -2.17 6.99
N ASP A 8 -10.67 -2.89 6.55
CA ASP A 8 -10.58 -3.79 5.40
C ASP A 8 -10.28 -3.04 4.10
N VAL A 9 -10.92 -1.88 3.89
CA VAL A 9 -10.61 -1.00 2.75
C VAL A 9 -9.16 -0.55 2.79
N LEU A 10 -8.63 -0.20 3.96
CA LEU A 10 -7.24 0.22 4.08
C LEU A 10 -6.25 -0.91 3.74
N ILE A 11 -6.56 -2.15 4.13
CA ILE A 11 -5.77 -3.34 3.76
C ILE A 11 -5.80 -3.55 2.24
N GLU A 12 -6.96 -3.40 1.60
CA GLU A 12 -7.10 -3.48 0.14
C GLU A 12 -6.32 -2.37 -0.57
N MET A 13 -6.38 -1.14 -0.07
CA MET A 13 -5.60 -0.01 -0.59
C MET A 13 -4.09 -0.28 -0.53
N VAL A 14 -3.59 -0.85 0.57
CA VAL A 14 -2.17 -1.22 0.72
C VAL A 14 -1.79 -2.28 -0.31
N ALA A 15 -2.56 -3.37 -0.41
CA ALA A 15 -2.29 -4.44 -1.37
C ALA A 15 -2.30 -3.94 -2.82
N ASN A 16 -3.29 -3.12 -3.18
CA ASN A 16 -3.39 -2.52 -4.50
C ASN A 16 -2.22 -1.57 -4.80
N THR A 17 -1.73 -0.85 -3.78
CA THR A 17 -0.57 0.04 -3.93
C THR A 17 0.71 -0.76 -4.13
N MET A 18 0.94 -1.83 -3.35
CA MET A 18 2.08 -2.73 -3.56
C MET A 18 2.08 -3.29 -4.99
N ALA A 19 0.94 -3.83 -5.45
CA ALA A 19 0.82 -4.33 -6.81
C ALA A 19 1.05 -3.24 -7.87
N THR A 20 0.64 -1.98 -7.60
CA THR A 20 0.89 -0.85 -8.51
C THR A 20 2.39 -0.56 -8.64
N ILE A 21 3.14 -0.67 -7.55
CA ILE A 21 4.60 -0.49 -7.51
C ILE A 21 5.26 -1.65 -8.26
N ASP A 22 4.97 -2.89 -7.89
CA ASP A 22 5.64 -4.09 -8.42
C ASP A 22 5.58 -4.18 -9.94
N VAL A 23 4.43 -3.86 -10.55
CA VAL A 23 4.28 -3.93 -12.01
C VAL A 23 4.92 -2.75 -12.76
N ARG A 24 5.47 -1.77 -12.04
CA ARG A 24 6.07 -0.54 -12.61
C ARG A 24 7.53 -0.34 -12.24
N THR A 25 8.05 -1.11 -11.28
CA THR A 25 9.46 -1.15 -10.92
C THR A 25 10.18 -2.32 -11.57
N GLU A 26 11.51 -2.37 -11.42
CA GLU A 26 12.32 -3.46 -11.98
C GLU A 26 11.92 -4.81 -11.33
N PRO A 27 11.62 -5.85 -12.13
CA PRO A 27 11.23 -7.16 -11.61
C PRO A 27 12.40 -7.83 -10.86
N ASN A 28 12.10 -8.49 -9.75
CA ASN A 28 13.08 -9.14 -8.85
C ASN A 28 14.13 -8.21 -8.23
N ALA A 29 13.93 -6.89 -8.28
CA ALA A 29 14.72 -5.96 -7.47
C ALA A 29 14.39 -6.11 -5.98
N GLU A 30 15.30 -5.65 -5.13
CA GLU A 30 15.02 -5.53 -3.69
C GLU A 30 13.89 -4.52 -3.44
N ASP A 31 13.09 -4.77 -2.40
CA ASP A 31 12.00 -3.90 -2.00
C ASP A 31 12.53 -2.50 -1.63
N ASN A 32 11.96 -1.47 -2.24
CA ASN A 32 12.29 -0.09 -1.92
C ASN A 32 11.64 0.36 -0.59
N GLU A 33 11.97 1.57 -0.14
CA GLU A 33 11.46 2.12 1.13
C GLU A 33 9.93 2.13 1.21
N ASP A 34 9.23 2.48 0.12
CA ASP A 34 7.78 2.52 0.08
C ASP A 34 7.18 1.10 0.13
N GLN A 35 7.78 0.11 -0.54
CA GLN A 35 7.37 -1.30 -0.46
C GLN A 35 7.55 -1.86 0.96
N ASN A 36 8.70 -1.60 1.59
CA ASN A 36 8.98 -2.00 2.98
C ASN A 36 8.00 -1.35 3.96
N TYR A 37 7.73 -0.05 3.79
CA TYR A 37 6.74 0.66 4.60
C TYR A 37 5.33 0.04 4.47
N LEU A 38 4.87 -0.23 3.24
CA LEU A 38 3.56 -0.84 2.99
C LEU A 38 3.46 -2.26 3.54
N MET A 39 4.53 -3.03 3.47
CA MET A 39 4.59 -4.38 4.04
C MET A 39 4.43 -4.35 5.56
N ASN A 40 5.16 -3.46 6.23
CA ASN A 40 5.04 -3.26 7.68
C ASN A 40 3.65 -2.74 8.06
N LEU A 41 3.15 -1.74 7.34
CA LEU A 41 1.81 -1.20 7.54
C LEU A 41 0.74 -2.29 7.41
N ARG A 42 0.85 -3.20 6.43
CA ARG A 42 -0.07 -4.33 6.29
C ARG A 42 -0.08 -5.23 7.52
N ASN A 43 1.09 -5.55 8.08
CA ASN A 43 1.21 -6.36 9.29
C ASN A 43 0.59 -5.65 10.50
N ASP A 44 0.87 -4.36 10.65
CA ASP A 44 0.30 -3.52 11.71
C ASP A 44 -1.23 -3.52 11.60
N LEU A 45 -1.78 -3.26 10.41
CA LEU A 45 -3.21 -3.29 10.18
C LEU A 45 -3.83 -4.62 10.60
N TYR A 46 -3.27 -5.78 10.25
CA TYR A 46 -3.84 -7.05 10.71
C TYR A 46 -3.81 -7.24 12.23
N SER A 47 -2.80 -6.70 12.91
CA SER A 47 -2.59 -6.89 14.35
C SER A 47 -3.25 -5.83 15.25
N THR A 48 -3.56 -4.64 14.72
CA THR A 48 -4.13 -3.51 15.48
C THR A 48 -5.66 -3.54 15.48
N HIS A 49 -6.29 -3.24 16.62
CA HIS A 49 -7.75 -3.11 16.71
C HIS A 49 -8.24 -1.90 15.89
N HIS A 50 -9.40 -1.99 15.23
CA HIS A 50 -9.85 -0.94 14.29
C HIS A 50 -10.04 0.45 14.96
N ASP A 51 -10.37 0.47 16.26
CA ASP A 51 -10.53 1.73 17.01
C ASP A 51 -9.21 2.49 17.20
N ASP A 52 -8.08 1.79 17.14
CA ASP A 52 -6.74 2.37 17.31
C ASP A 52 -6.13 2.84 15.98
N ILE A 53 -6.85 2.68 14.88
CA ILE A 53 -6.38 3.04 13.53
C ILE A 53 -6.89 4.43 13.15
N ASP A 54 -5.99 5.32 12.71
CA ASP A 54 -6.35 6.57 12.04
C ASP A 54 -6.50 6.33 10.54
N TYR A 55 -7.74 6.07 10.11
CA TYR A 55 -8.02 5.77 8.72
C TYR A 55 -7.72 6.93 7.77
N ASN A 56 -8.01 8.17 8.16
CA ASN A 56 -7.84 9.32 7.25
C ASN A 56 -6.35 9.56 6.99
N LEU A 57 -5.54 9.52 8.05
CA LEU A 57 -4.09 9.67 7.92
C LEU A 57 -3.48 8.56 7.07
N LEU A 58 -3.80 7.30 7.37
CA LEU A 58 -3.19 6.16 6.67
C LEU A 58 -3.69 6.04 5.23
N SER A 59 -4.98 6.24 4.96
CA SER A 59 -5.50 6.21 3.58
C SER A 59 -4.90 7.31 2.71
N MET A 60 -4.70 8.52 3.25
CA MET A 60 -3.96 9.58 2.55
C MET A 60 -2.50 9.20 2.30
N THR A 61 -1.85 8.59 3.28
CA THR A 61 -0.45 8.14 3.17
C THR A 61 -0.29 7.10 2.07
N VAL A 62 -1.10 6.05 2.08
CA VAL A 62 -1.09 4.98 1.06
C VAL A 62 -1.40 5.54 -0.32
N LYS A 63 -2.38 6.44 -0.44
CA LYS A 63 -2.71 7.11 -1.71
C LYS A 63 -1.55 7.94 -2.24
N ASN A 64 -0.86 8.68 -1.38
CA ASN A 64 0.29 9.49 -1.76
C ASN A 64 1.45 8.62 -2.26
N ILE A 65 1.70 7.48 -1.63
CA ILE A 65 2.68 6.50 -2.12
C ILE A 65 2.28 6.02 -3.51
N LYS A 66 1.04 5.53 -3.70
CA LYS A 66 0.55 5.06 -5.01
C LYS A 66 0.74 6.10 -6.12
N ASN A 67 0.47 7.37 -5.83
CA ASN A 67 0.57 8.45 -6.81
C ASN A 67 2.00 8.68 -7.32
N LYS A 68 3.04 8.33 -6.56
CA LYS A 68 4.44 8.39 -7.02
C LYS A 68 4.71 7.44 -8.20
N TYR A 69 3.97 6.33 -8.27
CA TYR A 69 4.21 5.24 -9.22
C TYR A 69 3.17 5.17 -10.34
N ILE A 70 1.92 5.57 -10.10
CA ILE A 70 0.82 5.33 -11.06
C ILE A 70 1.04 5.93 -12.46
N GLY A 71 1.80 7.03 -12.55
CA GLY A 71 2.16 7.68 -13.82
C GLY A 71 3.29 7.00 -14.59
N GLN A 72 3.98 6.03 -13.98
CA GLN A 72 5.02 5.24 -14.63
C GLN A 72 4.35 4.16 -15.51
N PRO A 73 4.92 3.85 -16.69
CA PRO A 73 4.41 2.76 -17.52
C PRO A 73 4.55 1.42 -16.79
N VAL A 74 3.65 0.49 -17.08
CA VAL A 74 3.83 -0.92 -16.67
C VAL A 74 5.13 -1.43 -17.28
N HIS A 75 5.95 -2.06 -16.45
CA HIS A 75 7.23 -2.60 -16.87
C HIS A 75 7.01 -3.68 -17.93
N LYS A 76 7.86 -3.69 -18.98
CA LYS A 76 7.74 -4.59 -20.15
C LYS A 76 7.73 -6.09 -19.81
N TYR A 77 8.19 -6.47 -18.63
CA TYR A 77 8.14 -7.85 -18.13
C TYR A 77 6.70 -8.33 -17.89
N TYR A 78 5.78 -7.42 -17.57
CA TYR A 78 4.38 -7.71 -17.23
C TYR A 78 3.37 -7.26 -18.31
N ALA A 79 3.85 -6.67 -19.41
CA ALA A 79 3.02 -6.12 -20.49
C ALA A 79 2.68 -7.17 -21.57
#